data_AF-A0A0F9A777-F1
#
_entry.id   AF-A0A0F9A777-F1
#
_cell.length_a   1.000
_cell.length_b   1.000
_cell.length_c   1.000
_cell.angle_alpha   90.00
_cell.angle_beta   90.00
_cell.angle_gamma   90.00
#
_symmetry.space_group_name_H-M   'P 1'
#
loop_
_entity.id
_entity.type
_entity.pdbx_description
1 polymer ?
#
loop_
_entity_poly.entity_id
_entity_poly.type
_entity_poly.pdbx_seq_one_letter_code
_entity_poly.pdbx_strand_id
1 'polypeptide(L)'
;EQAQAERESELKYARIEAEQSKANERAAAAGPSREQLRAERESEREYARIEAAEKRPGATRAKYARIKTGMSYAEVVAIIGTSGEELSRSELAGHTTVMYQWKGTGISNMNAMFQNGGLITKAQFGLR
;
A
#
# COMPACT_ATOMS: atom_id res chain seq x y z
N GLU A 1 12.74 64.51 -1.83
CA GLU A 1 13.17 63.46 -2.78
C GLU A 1 13.10 62.07 -2.13
N GLN A 2 13.81 61.83 -1.01
CA GLN A 2 13.77 60.54 -0.29
C GLN A 2 12.36 60.12 0.18
N ALA A 3 11.59 61.00 0.83
CA ALA A 3 10.23 60.69 1.27
C ALA A 3 9.25 60.37 0.11
N GLN A 4 9.53 60.85 -1.10
CA GLN A 4 8.72 60.52 -2.28
C GLN A 4 9.11 59.15 -2.83
N ALA A 5 10.42 58.87 -2.90
CA ALA A 5 10.93 57.56 -3.31
C ALA A 5 10.49 56.44 -2.35
N GLU A 6 10.47 56.71 -1.03
CA GLU A 6 9.97 55.77 -0.03
C GLU A 6 8.47 55.49 -0.20
N ARG A 7 7.67 56.54 -0.39
CA ARG A 7 6.22 56.40 -0.64
C ARG A 7 5.92 55.65 -1.94
N GLU A 8 6.71 55.88 -3.00
CA GLU A 8 6.59 55.15 -4.26
C GLU A 8 6.98 53.67 -4.11
N SER A 9 8.01 53.38 -3.31
CA SER A 9 8.42 52.03 -2.96
C SER A 9 7.31 51.29 -2.20
N GLU A 10 6.77 51.89 -1.14
CA GLU A 10 5.68 51.32 -0.34
C GLU A 10 4.43 51.03 -1.18
N LEU A 11 4.05 51.95 -2.08
CA LEU A 11 2.92 51.75 -2.99
C LEU A 11 3.15 50.60 -3.97
N LYS A 12 4.40 50.39 -4.41
CA LYS A 12 4.76 49.25 -5.26
C LYS A 12 4.66 47.94 -4.50
N TYR A 13 5.16 47.88 -3.26
CA TYR A 13 5.05 46.69 -2.42
C TYR A 13 3.59 46.35 -2.08
N ALA A 14 2.81 47.35 -1.67
CA ALA A 14 1.38 47.16 -1.36
C ALA A 14 0.57 46.66 -2.57
N ARG A 15 0.92 47.08 -3.79
CA ARG A 15 0.30 46.54 -5.02
C ARG A 15 0.66 45.09 -5.28
N ILE A 16 1.93 44.72 -5.09
CA ILE A 16 2.39 43.33 -5.26
C ILE A 16 1.67 42.42 -4.25
N GLU A 17 1.58 42.84 -2.99
CA GLU A 17 0.87 42.09 -1.96
C GLU A 17 -0.63 41.97 -2.26
N ALA A 18 -1.28 43.05 -2.71
CA ALA A 18 -2.69 43.03 -3.07
C ALA A 18 -2.97 42.14 -4.29
N GLU A 19 -2.09 42.13 -5.29
CA GLU A 19 -2.19 41.24 -6.45
C GLU A 19 -1.96 39.77 -6.07
N GLN A 20 -0.99 39.49 -5.20
CA GLN A 20 -0.75 38.16 -4.66
C GLN A 20 -1.93 37.66 -3.80
N SER A 21 -2.50 38.51 -2.95
CA SER A 21 -3.70 38.18 -2.16
C SER A 21 -4.87 37.83 -3.06
N LYS A 22 -5.14 38.63 -4.09
CA LYS A 22 -6.21 38.35 -5.07
C LYS A 22 -5.95 37.10 -5.90
N ALA A 23 -4.69 36.83 -6.25
CA ALA A 23 -4.31 35.61 -6.95
C ALA A 23 -4.52 34.36 -6.07
N ASN A 24 -4.14 34.43 -4.79
CA ASN A 24 -4.38 33.36 -3.81
C ASN A 24 -5.86 33.14 -3.53
N GLU A 25 -6.66 34.20 -3.40
CA GLU A 25 -8.12 34.10 -3.25
C GLU A 25 -8.77 33.49 -4.49
N ARG A 26 -8.31 33.85 -5.70
CA ARG A 26 -8.78 33.22 -6.95
C ARG A 26 -8.39 31.76 -7.07
N ALA A 27 -7.18 31.39 -6.64
CA ALA A 27 -6.73 30.01 -6.59
C ALA A 27 -7.49 29.19 -5.54
N ALA A 28 -7.86 29.79 -4.41
CA ALA A 28 -8.69 29.14 -3.38
C ALA A 28 -10.18 29.03 -3.79
N ALA A 29 -10.69 30.00 -4.55
CA ALA A 29 -12.07 29.99 -5.05
C ALA A 29 -12.26 29.10 -6.29
N ALA A 30 -11.22 28.91 -7.09
CA ALA A 30 -11.18 27.90 -8.13
C ALA A 30 -11.03 26.54 -7.46
N GLY A 31 -12.14 25.82 -7.30
CA GLY A 31 -12.12 24.44 -6.80
C GLY A 31 -11.11 23.54 -7.54
N PRO A 32 -10.86 22.32 -7.03
CA PRO A 32 -9.81 21.46 -7.55
C PRO A 32 -9.92 21.29 -9.06
N SER A 33 -8.78 21.39 -9.74
CA SER A 33 -8.71 21.25 -11.19
C SER A 33 -9.25 19.89 -11.61
N ARG A 34 -9.70 19.76 -12.87
CA ARG A 34 -10.15 18.47 -13.40
C ARG A 34 -9.08 17.37 -13.29
N GLU A 35 -7.80 17.75 -13.33
CA GLU A 35 -6.67 16.84 -13.15
C GLU A 35 -6.53 16.39 -11.69
N GLN A 36 -6.64 17.33 -10.74
CA GLN A 36 -6.62 17.03 -9.31
C GLN A 36 -7.79 16.12 -8.89
N LEU A 37 -9.00 16.43 -9.38
CA LEU A 37 -10.18 15.57 -9.16
C LEU A 37 -10.03 14.18 -9.75
N ARG A 38 -9.29 14.03 -10.86
CA ARG A 38 -9.00 12.71 -11.46
C ARG A 38 -8.00 11.94 -10.61
N ALA A 39 -6.90 12.56 -10.21
CA ALA A 39 -5.88 11.94 -9.37
C ALA A 39 -6.45 11.49 -8.02
N GLU A 40 -7.30 12.32 -7.39
CA GLU A 40 -7.97 11.98 -6.14
C GLU A 40 -8.87 10.75 -6.32
N ARG A 41 -9.74 10.74 -7.34
CA ARG A 41 -10.59 9.57 -7.65
C ARG A 41 -9.80 8.32 -7.99
N GLU A 42 -8.65 8.44 -8.63
CA GLU A 42 -7.76 7.31 -8.90
C GLU A 42 -7.16 6.77 -7.60
N SER A 43 -6.73 7.66 -6.70
CA SER A 43 -6.21 7.27 -5.38
C SER A 43 -7.28 6.57 -4.54
N GLU A 44 -8.50 7.10 -4.48
CA GLU A 44 -9.63 6.50 -3.77
C GLU A 44 -9.97 5.11 -4.32
N ARG A 45 -9.99 4.97 -5.65
CA ARG A 45 -10.23 3.67 -6.31
C ARG A 45 -9.13 2.67 -5.99
N GLU A 46 -7.88 3.12 -5.92
CA GLU A 46 -6.76 2.25 -5.58
C GLU A 46 -6.80 1.82 -4.11
N TYR A 47 -7.10 2.74 -3.18
CA TYR A 47 -7.31 2.42 -1.77
C TYR A 47 -8.44 1.39 -1.58
N ALA A 48 -9.59 1.60 -2.23
CA ALA A 48 -10.71 0.67 -2.16
C ALA A 48 -10.34 -0.72 -2.73
N ARG A 49 -9.52 -0.79 -3.78
CA ARG A 49 -9.03 -2.05 -4.35
C ARG A 49 -8.08 -2.78 -3.41
N ILE A 50 -7.13 -2.08 -2.79
CA ILE A 50 -6.19 -2.65 -1.82
C ILE A 50 -6.95 -3.18 -0.60
N GLU A 51 -7.90 -2.39 -0.08
CA GLU A 51 -8.73 -2.80 1.07
C GLU A 51 -9.56 -4.06 0.74
N ALA A 52 -10.19 -4.08 -0.44
CA ALA A 52 -10.93 -5.26 -0.89
C ALA A 52 -10.02 -6.49 -1.08
N ALA A 53 -8.78 -6.31 -1.57
CA ALA A 53 -7.82 -7.39 -1.72
C ALA A 53 -7.35 -7.95 -0.36
N GLU A 54 -7.09 -7.09 0.62
CA GLU A 54 -6.72 -7.52 1.98
C GLU A 54 -7.83 -8.34 2.66
N LYS A 55 -9.10 -7.95 2.47
CA LYS A 55 -10.24 -8.63 3.09
C LYS A 55 -10.57 -10.00 2.46
N ARG A 56 -10.14 -10.26 1.22
CA ARG A 56 -10.46 -11.52 0.51
C ARG A 56 -9.62 -12.69 1.03
N PRO A 57 -10.22 -13.84 1.40
CA PRO A 57 -9.47 -15.05 1.71
C PRO A 57 -8.59 -15.49 0.52
N GLY A 58 -7.40 -16.00 0.81
CA GLY A 58 -6.46 -16.48 -0.20
C GLY A 58 -5.20 -15.62 -0.31
N ALA A 59 -4.24 -16.08 -1.11
CA ALA A 59 -2.94 -15.46 -1.23
C ALA A 59 -3.00 -14.18 -2.10
N THR A 60 -2.46 -13.08 -1.58
CA THR A 60 -2.21 -11.83 -2.32
C THR A 60 -0.76 -11.42 -2.11
N ARG A 61 -0.23 -10.51 -2.95
CA ARG A 61 1.15 -10.03 -2.82
C ARG A 61 1.36 -9.29 -1.49
N ALA A 62 0.37 -8.52 -1.07
CA ALA A 62 0.40 -7.78 0.19
C ALA A 62 0.43 -8.72 1.41
N LYS A 63 -0.46 -9.74 1.45
CA LYS A 63 -0.45 -10.79 2.48
C LYS A 63 0.84 -11.58 2.49
N TYR A 64 1.33 -11.97 1.31
CA TYR A 64 2.62 -12.63 1.18
C TYR A 64 3.73 -11.79 1.81
N ALA A 65 3.82 -10.49 1.51
CA ALA A 65 4.89 -9.62 2.04
C ALA A 65 4.91 -9.54 3.58
N ARG A 66 3.77 -9.76 4.25
CA ARG A 66 3.66 -9.76 5.71
C ARG A 66 4.18 -11.05 6.36
N ILE A 67 4.24 -12.15 5.62
CA ILE A 67 4.72 -13.45 6.11
C ILE A 67 6.24 -13.46 6.18
N LYS A 68 6.78 -13.75 7.37
CA LYS A 68 8.22 -13.77 7.67
C LYS A 68 8.66 -15.14 8.17
N THR A 69 9.93 -15.47 7.93
CA THR A 69 10.58 -16.67 8.49
C THR A 69 10.39 -16.70 10.02
N GLY A 70 10.21 -17.90 10.57
CA GLY A 70 9.95 -18.13 11.99
C GLY A 70 8.46 -18.11 12.38
N MET A 71 7.58 -17.52 11.56
CA MET A 71 6.14 -17.54 11.84
C MET A 71 5.58 -18.96 11.85
N SER A 72 4.67 -19.22 12.77
CA SER A 72 3.90 -20.47 12.82
C SER A 72 2.89 -20.59 11.68
N TYR A 73 2.44 -21.81 11.42
CA TYR A 73 1.36 -22.05 10.45
C TYR A 73 0.09 -21.25 10.80
N ALA A 74 -0.25 -21.15 12.09
CA ALA A 74 -1.43 -20.41 12.55
C ALA A 74 -1.32 -18.90 12.26
N GLU A 75 -0.15 -18.29 12.49
CA GLU A 75 0.10 -16.88 12.14
C GLU A 75 0.00 -16.65 10.63
N VAL A 76 0.54 -17.57 9.83
CA VAL A 76 0.43 -17.51 8.37
C VAL A 76 -1.03 -17.61 7.91
N VAL A 77 -1.80 -18.55 8.47
CA VAL A 77 -3.24 -18.69 8.19
C VAL A 77 -4.00 -17.43 8.58
N ALA A 78 -3.68 -16.80 9.71
CA ALA A 78 -4.31 -15.55 10.13
C ALA A 78 -4.04 -14.39 9.17
N ILE A 79 -2.84 -14.32 8.58
CA ILE A 79 -2.50 -13.33 7.55
C ILE A 79 -3.24 -13.61 6.24
N ILE A 80 -3.27 -14.87 5.80
CA ILE A 80 -3.86 -15.25 4.51
C ILE A 80 -5.39 -15.23 4.56
N GLY A 81 -5.97 -15.55 5.71
CA GLY A 81 -7.42 -15.61 5.94
C GLY A 81 -8.07 -16.93 5.53
N THR A 82 -7.28 -17.96 5.22
CA THR A 82 -7.76 -19.33 4.97
C THR A 82 -6.66 -20.35 5.25
N SER A 83 -7.04 -21.58 5.59
CA SER A 83 -6.12 -22.71 5.68
C SER A 83 -5.45 -22.99 4.33
N GLY A 84 -4.22 -23.49 4.38
CA GLY A 84 -3.49 -23.95 3.21
C GLY A 84 -3.80 -25.42 2.89
N GLU A 85 -3.54 -25.82 1.66
CA GLU A 85 -3.53 -27.21 1.23
C GLU A 85 -2.15 -27.81 1.52
N GLU A 86 -2.10 -28.92 2.27
CA GLU A 86 -0.85 -29.65 2.51
C GLU A 86 -0.41 -30.34 1.21
N LEU A 87 0.76 -29.97 0.69
CA LEU A 87 1.34 -30.60 -0.49
C LEU A 87 2.20 -31.80 -0.13
N SER A 88 2.95 -31.72 0.98
CA SER A 88 3.84 -32.78 1.42
C SER A 88 4.21 -32.65 2.89
N ARG A 89 4.56 -33.78 3.49
CA ARG A 89 5.04 -33.91 4.88
C ARG A 89 6.14 -34.95 4.95
N SER A 90 7.18 -34.66 5.72
CA SER A 90 8.24 -35.61 6.04
C SER A 90 8.67 -35.48 7.50
N GLU A 91 9.08 -36.61 8.08
CA GLU A 91 9.64 -36.68 9.43
C GLU A 91 11.00 -37.38 9.34
N LEU A 92 12.07 -36.66 9.69
CA LEU A 92 13.43 -37.19 9.62
C LEU A 92 14.23 -36.71 10.82
N ALA A 93 14.89 -37.64 11.52
CA ALA A 93 15.76 -37.34 12.66
C ALA A 93 15.09 -36.46 13.75
N GLY A 94 13.79 -36.67 14.00
CA GLY A 94 13.02 -35.87 14.96
C GLY A 94 12.58 -34.49 14.45
N HIS A 95 12.81 -34.18 13.18
CA HIS A 95 12.35 -32.95 12.53
C HIS A 95 11.16 -33.23 11.61
N THR A 96 10.05 -32.54 11.85
CA THR A 96 8.89 -32.55 10.95
C THR A 96 8.99 -31.37 10.00
N THR A 97 8.95 -31.64 8.70
CA THR A 97 8.89 -30.63 7.64
C THR A 97 7.58 -30.77 6.87
N VAL A 98 6.86 -29.67 6.67
CA VAL A 98 5.56 -29.65 5.97
C VAL A 98 5.53 -28.52 4.96
N MET A 99 5.09 -28.80 3.74
CA MET A 99 4.86 -27.79 2.71
C MET A 99 3.36 -27.57 2.52
N TYR A 100 2.94 -26.31 2.58
CA TYR A 100 1.58 -25.87 2.31
C TYR A 100 1.53 -24.98 1.07
N GLN A 101 0.39 -24.99 0.40
CA GLN A 101 0.05 -24.10 -0.70
C GLN A 101 -1.22 -23.30 -0.42
N TRP A 102 -1.23 -22.05 -0.90
CA TRP A 102 -2.42 -21.20 -0.98
C TRP A 102 -2.60 -20.69 -2.40
N LYS A 103 -3.83 -20.77 -2.91
CA LYS A 103 -4.20 -20.19 -4.19
C LYS A 103 -4.42 -18.68 -4.04
N GLY A 104 -3.97 -17.95 -5.06
CA GLY A 104 -4.34 -16.56 -5.28
C GLY A 104 -5.45 -16.44 -6.34
N THR A 105 -5.52 -15.29 -7.00
CA THR A 105 -6.47 -15.09 -8.11
C THR A 105 -5.93 -15.74 -9.40
N GLY A 106 -6.78 -16.44 -10.16
CA GLY A 106 -6.40 -17.09 -11.41
C GLY A 106 -5.38 -18.21 -11.20
N ILE A 107 -4.27 -18.17 -11.92
CA ILE A 107 -3.19 -19.18 -11.84
C ILE A 107 -2.16 -18.91 -10.73
N SER A 108 -2.33 -17.81 -9.99
CA SER A 108 -1.36 -17.39 -8.98
C SER A 108 -1.45 -18.23 -7.70
N ASN A 109 -0.32 -18.39 -7.01
CA ASN A 109 -0.24 -19.16 -5.76
C ASN A 109 1.00 -18.76 -4.93
N MET A 110 1.02 -19.23 -3.68
CA MET A 110 2.24 -19.29 -2.87
C MET A 110 2.39 -20.64 -2.20
N ASN A 111 3.64 -21.02 -1.95
CA ASN A 111 4.00 -22.17 -1.14
C ASN A 111 4.82 -21.71 0.06
N ALA A 112 4.65 -22.38 1.20
CA ALA A 112 5.44 -22.15 2.40
C ALA A 112 5.82 -23.49 3.03
N MET A 113 7.10 -23.61 3.40
CA MET A 113 7.65 -24.78 4.07
C MET A 113 7.91 -24.43 5.53
N PHE A 114 7.39 -25.27 6.42
CA PHE A 114 7.53 -25.16 7.86
C PHE A 114 8.38 -26.33 8.36
N GLN A 115 9.25 -26.07 9.33
CA GLN A 115 10.00 -27.09 10.02
C GLN A 115 9.94 -26.84 11.53
N ASN A 116 9.67 -27.89 12.30
CA ASN A 116 9.51 -27.81 13.76
C ASN A 116 8.52 -26.69 14.19
N GLY A 117 7.47 -26.49 13.39
CA GLY A 117 6.41 -25.50 13.65
C GLY A 117 6.69 -24.08 13.16
N GLY A 118 7.90 -23.75 12.72
CA GLY A 118 8.26 -22.42 12.21
C GLY A 118 8.47 -22.39 10.69
N LEU A 119 8.07 -21.28 10.05
CA LEU A 119 8.31 -21.07 8.62
C LEU A 119 9.81 -20.98 8.34
N ILE A 120 10.31 -21.81 7.44
CA ILE A 120 11.73 -21.80 7.03
C ILE A 120 11.94 -21.19 5.65
N THR A 121 11.02 -21.42 4.71
CA THR A 121 11.09 -20.82 3.37
C THR A 121 9.72 -20.65 2.76
N LYS A 122 9.61 -19.72 1.80
CA LYS A 122 8.38 -19.43 1.07
C LYS A 122 8.69 -18.96 -0.34
N ALA A 123 7.77 -19.23 -1.25
CA ALA A 123 7.84 -18.79 -2.64
C ALA A 123 6.45 -18.39 -3.13
N GLN A 124 6.40 -17.55 -4.17
CA GLN A 124 5.14 -17.15 -4.80
C GLN A 124 5.27 -17.12 -6.31
N PHE A 125 4.15 -17.31 -6.99
CA PHE A 125 4.02 -17.14 -8.42
C PHE A 125 2.79 -16.29 -8.74
N GLY A 126 3.01 -15.19 -9.46
CA GLY A 126 1.94 -14.39 -10.07
C GLY A 126 1.01 -13.66 -9.10
N LEU A 127 1.33 -13.55 -7.80
CA LEU A 127 0.48 -12.85 -6.85
C LEU A 127 0.41 -11.34 -7.16
N ARG A 128 -0.78 -10.77 -7.01
CA ARG A 128 -1.05 -9.34 -7.16
C ARG A 128 -1.41 -8.70 -5.83
#